data_AF-F0G8H3-F1
#
_entry.id   AF-F0G8H3-F1
#
_cell.length_a   1.000
_cell.length_b   1.000
_cell.length_c   1.000
_cell.angle_alpha   90.00
_cell.angle_beta   90.00
_cell.angle_gamma   90.00
#
_symmetry.space_group_name_H-M   'P 1'
#
loop_
_entity.id
_entity.type
_entity.pdbx_description
1 polymer ?
#
loop_
_entity_poly.entity_id
_entity_poly.type
_entity_poly.pdbx_seq_one_letter_code
_entity_poly.pdbx_strand_id
1 'polypeptide(L)'
;MSPFSFTLLFALAVLAMVVTKLWLASRQIRFVAAHRNSVPAQFSATIPLTAHQRAADYTVERTRLAMLEIVVSAAVLVGLTLLGGVGALDGLLTG
;
A
#
# COMPACT_ATOMS: atom_id res chain seq x y z
N MET A 1 -1.44 -15.81 -27.76
CA MET A 1 -1.62 -14.40 -27.36
C MET A 1 -0.42 -13.61 -27.85
N SER A 2 -0.60 -12.42 -28.42
CA SER A 2 0.54 -11.60 -28.84
C SER A 2 1.27 -11.02 -27.62
N PRO A 3 2.59 -10.74 -27.71
CA PRO A 3 3.36 -10.18 -26.60
C PRO A 3 2.77 -8.87 -26.08
N PHE A 4 2.27 -8.03 -27.00
CA PHE A 4 1.65 -6.75 -26.68
C PHE A 4 0.37 -6.90 -25.84
N SER A 5 -0.49 -7.89 -26.15
CA SER A 5 -1.69 -8.14 -25.37
C SER A 5 -1.38 -8.61 -23.94
N PHE A 6 -0.31 -9.38 -23.75
CA PHE A 6 0.12 -9.81 -22.43
C PHE A 6 0.66 -8.63 -21.60
N THR A 7 1.49 -7.77 -22.20
CA THR A 7 1.99 -6.54 -21.56
C THR A 7 0.85 -5.64 -21.11
N LEU A 8 -0.17 -5.46 -21.96
CA LEU A 8 -1.33 -4.64 -21.60
C LEU A 8 -2.12 -5.25 -20.44
N LEU A 9 -2.38 -6.56 -20.46
CA LEU A 9 -3.06 -7.25 -19.38
C LEU A 9 -2.29 -7.13 -18.06
N PHE A 10 -0.97 -7.31 -18.10
CA PHE A 10 -0.10 -7.15 -16.94
C PHE A 10 -0.16 -5.72 -16.39
N ALA A 11 0.01 -4.71 -17.25
CA ALA A 11 -0.05 -3.31 -16.85
C ALA A 11 -1.40 -2.94 -16.22
N LEU A 12 -2.51 -3.39 -16.82
CA LEU A 12 -3.85 -3.19 -16.27
C LEU A 12 -4.05 -3.89 -14.92
N ALA A 13 -3.54 -5.12 -14.77
CA ALA A 13 -3.61 -5.85 -13.51
C ALA A 13 -2.81 -5.16 -12.39
N VAL A 14 -1.60 -4.68 -12.69
CA VAL A 14 -0.78 -3.90 -11.75
C VAL A 14 -1.49 -2.60 -11.36
N LEU A 15 -2.03 -1.88 -12.34
CA LEU A 15 -2.79 -0.64 -12.09
C LEU A 15 -4.01 -0.90 -11.20
N ALA A 16 -4.82 -1.92 -11.53
CA ALA A 16 -5.99 -2.31 -10.76
C ALA A 16 -5.62 -2.71 -9.33
N MET A 17 -4.53 -3.47 -9.15
CA MET A 17 -4.02 -3.83 -7.84
C MET A 17 -3.61 -2.59 -7.02
N VAL A 18 -2.83 -1.68 -7.59
CA VAL A 18 -2.37 -0.46 -6.90
C VAL A 18 -3.56 0.40 -6.49
N VAL A 19 -4.48 0.68 -7.42
CA VAL A 19 -5.68 1.47 -7.15
C VAL A 19 -6.52 0.83 -6.04
N THR A 20 -6.73 -0.49 -6.10
CA THR A 20 -7.52 -1.21 -5.08
C THR A 20 -6.87 -1.11 -3.70
N LYS A 21 -5.55 -1.32 -3.60
CA LYS A 21 -4.83 -1.23 -2.33
C LYS A 21 -4.86 0.19 -1.75
N LEU A 22 -4.62 1.21 -2.58
CA LEU A 22 -4.67 2.62 -2.15
C LEU A 22 -6.08 3.03 -1.71
N TRP A 23 -7.10 2.57 -2.41
CA TRP A 23 -8.50 2.79 -2.04
C TRP A 23 -8.84 2.14 -0.69
N LEU A 24 -8.41 0.90 -0.48
CA LEU A 24 -8.65 0.17 0.77
C LEU A 24 -7.92 0.82 1.96
N ALA A 25 -6.66 1.22 1.76
CA ALA A 25 -5.87 1.95 2.75
C ALA A 25 -6.53 3.28 3.12
N SER A 26 -7.01 4.03 2.13
CA SER A 26 -7.74 5.29 2.35
C SER A 26 -9.05 5.06 3.12
N ARG A 27 -9.77 3.96 2.83
CA ARG A 27 -10.98 3.59 3.56
C ARG A 27 -10.68 3.24 5.01
N GLN A 28 -9.59 2.52 5.28
CA GLN A 28 -9.14 2.20 6.63
C GLN A 28 -8.79 3.47 7.41
N ILE A 29 -8.00 4.39 6.82
CA ILE A 29 -7.65 5.68 7.45
C ILE A 29 -8.92 6.47 7.81
N ARG A 30 -9.87 6.60 6.87
CA ARG A 30 -11.13 7.32 7.13
C ARG A 30 -11.92 6.70 8.28
N PHE A 31 -12.02 5.37 8.32
CA PHE A 31 -12.72 4.67 9.39
C PHE A 31 -12.06 4.87 10.75
N VAL A 32 -10.72 4.75 10.82
CA VAL A 32 -9.94 4.96 12.04
C VAL A 32 -10.04 6.41 12.51
N ALA A 33 -9.90 7.38 11.59
CA ALA A 33 -10.01 8.79 11.90
C ALA A 33 -11.42 9.19 12.38
N ALA A 34 -12.48 8.58 11.85
CA ALA A 34 -13.85 8.82 12.29
C ALA A 34 -14.12 8.28 13.71
N HIS A 35 -13.51 7.15 14.10
CA HIS A 35 -13.72 6.53 15.42
C HIS A 35 -12.66 6.94 16.47
N ARG A 36 -11.71 7.81 16.12
CA ARG A 36 -10.63 8.25 17.03
C ARG A 36 -11.14 8.92 18.31
N ASN A 37 -12.30 9.57 18.23
CA ASN A 37 -12.87 10.40 19.32
C ASN A 37 -13.83 9.62 20.22
N SER A 38 -14.09 8.34 19.94
CA SER A 38 -14.96 7.50 20.76
C SER A 38 -14.23 6.21 21.14
N VAL A 39 -13.78 6.12 22.40
CA VAL A 39 -13.34 4.83 22.96
C VAL A 39 -14.59 3.97 23.17
N PRO A 40 -14.63 2.73 22.66
CA PRO A 40 -15.73 1.83 22.96
C PRO A 40 -15.87 1.66 24.48
N ALA A 41 -17.09 1.77 25.02
CA ALA A 41 -17.35 1.81 26.46
C ALA A 41 -16.68 0.66 27.25
N GLN A 42 -16.59 -0.51 26.62
CA GLN A 42 -15.90 -1.70 27.12
C GLN A 42 -14.39 -1.53 27.41
N PHE A 43 -13.72 -0.55 26.81
CA PHE A 43 -12.28 -0.27 27.03
C PHE A 43 -12.02 1.04 27.80
N SER A 44 -13.07 1.81 28.10
CA SER A 44 -12.97 3.10 28.80
C SER A 44 -12.36 2.98 30.20
N ALA A 45 -12.46 1.80 30.84
CA ALA A 45 -11.92 1.56 32.17
C ALA A 45 -10.41 1.18 32.15
N THR A 46 -9.86 0.80 31.01
CA THR A 46 -8.49 0.27 30.88
C THR A 46 -7.57 1.19 30.08
N ILE A 47 -8.12 1.94 29.12
CA ILE A 47 -7.32 2.77 28.22
C ILE A 47 -7.83 4.21 28.27
N PRO A 48 -6.99 5.18 28.69
CA PRO A 48 -7.36 6.59 28.63
C PRO A 48 -7.54 7.03 27.17
N LEU A 49 -8.48 7.95 26.93
CA LEU A 49 -8.83 8.48 25.61
C LEU A 49 -7.59 8.97 24.83
N THR A 50 -6.63 9.58 25.53
CA THR A 50 -5.37 10.09 24.95
C THR A 50 -4.48 8.98 24.39
N ALA A 51 -4.45 7.80 25.03
CA ALA A 51 -3.71 6.64 24.54
C ALA A 51 -4.40 6.02 23.31
N HIS A 52 -5.73 5.96 23.29
CA HIS A 52 -6.49 5.52 22.12
C HIS A 52 -6.29 6.46 20.91
N GLN A 53 -6.30 7.77 21.13
CA GLN A 53 -6.01 8.76 20.09
C GLN A 53 -4.59 8.58 19.52
N ARG A 54 -3.58 8.39 20.37
CA ARG A 54 -2.20 8.10 19.92
C ARG A 54 -2.12 6.82 19.08
N ALA A 55 -2.82 5.76 19.48
CA ALA A 55 -2.86 4.51 18.71
C ALA A 55 -3.57 4.69 17.35
N ALA A 56 -4.64 5.49 17.30
CA ALA A 56 -5.33 5.84 16.07
C ALA A 56 -4.43 6.66 15.13
N ASP A 57 -3.75 7.68 15.66
CA ASP A 57 -2.81 8.52 14.90
C ASP A 57 -1.62 7.69 14.37
N TYR A 58 -1.03 6.82 15.20
CA TYR A 58 0.01 5.89 14.76
C TYR A 58 -0.47 4.96 13.64
N THR A 59 -1.70 4.45 13.73
CA THR A 59 -2.29 3.61 12.68
C THR A 59 -2.43 4.37 11.38
N VAL A 60 -2.85 5.63 11.42
CA VAL A 60 -2.96 6.49 10.23
C VAL A 60 -1.60 6.70 9.58
N GLU A 61 -0.57 7.08 10.34
CA GLU A 61 0.77 7.28 9.80
C GLU A 61 1.38 5.98 9.26
N ARG A 62 1.19 4.85 9.96
CA ARG A 62 1.60 3.53 9.47
C ARG A 62 0.92 3.16 8.16
N THR A 63 -0.39 3.44 8.01
CA THR A 63 -1.10 3.18 6.76
C THR A 63 -0.63 4.10 5.63
N ARG A 64 -0.29 5.37 5.91
CA ARG A 64 0.31 6.27 4.91
C ARG A 64 1.65 5.76 4.42
N LEU A 65 2.50 5.25 5.31
CA LEU A 65 3.77 4.62 4.92
C LEU A 65 3.53 3.41 4.02
N ALA A 66 2.55 2.55 4.35
CA ALA A 66 2.19 1.41 3.51
C ALA A 66 1.68 1.83 2.12
N MET A 67 0.99 2.97 2.00
CA MET A 67 0.59 3.52 0.70
C MET A 67 1.81 3.91 -0.15
N LEU A 68 2.84 4.51 0.45
CA LEU A 68 4.08 4.84 -0.24
C LEU A 68 4.80 3.56 -0.70
N GLU A 69 4.88 2.56 0.16
CA GLU A 69 5.45 1.25 -0.15
C GLU A 69 4.78 0.62 -1.37
N ILE A 70 3.44 0.63 -1.44
CA ILE A 70 2.69 0.11 -2.60
C ILE A 70 3.13 0.79 -3.91
N VAL A 71 3.27 2.12 -3.90
CA VAL A 71 3.66 2.89 -5.09
C VAL A 71 5.10 2.57 -5.50
N VAL A 72 6.03 2.54 -4.53
CA VAL A 72 7.43 2.22 -4.78
C VAL A 72 7.57 0.79 -5.31
N SER A 73 6.92 -0.19 -4.68
CA SER A 73 6.94 -1.58 -5.14
C SER A 73 6.37 -1.73 -6.55
N ALA A 74 5.30 -1.01 -6.88
CA ALA A 74 4.74 -1.02 -8.22
C ALA A 74 5.71 -0.41 -9.26
N ALA A 75 6.35 0.70 -8.94
CA ALA A 75 7.35 1.32 -9.79
C ALA A 75 8.56 0.40 -10.04
N VAL A 76 9.06 -0.24 -8.98
CA VAL A 76 10.14 -1.24 -9.06
C VAL A 76 9.71 -2.43 -9.92
N LEU A 77 8.50 -2.97 -9.70
CA LEU A 77 7.98 -4.09 -10.47
C LEU A 77 7.90 -3.75 -11.96
N VAL A 78 7.37 -2.58 -12.32
CA VAL A 78 7.29 -2.12 -13.71
C VAL A 78 8.69 -1.91 -14.31
N GLY A 79 9.61 -1.31 -13.55
CA GLY A 79 10.99 -1.12 -14.01
C GLY A 79 11.73 -2.43 -14.26
N LEU A 80 11.55 -3.42 -13.38
CA LEU A 80 12.15 -4.74 -13.57
C LEU A 80 11.54 -5.49 -14.75
N THR A 81 10.21 -5.45 -14.90
CA THR A 81 9.50 -6.31 -15.86
C THR A 81 9.35 -5.71 -17.25
N LEU A 82 9.06 -4.41 -17.37
CA LEU A 82 8.77 -3.76 -18.65
C LEU A 82 9.93 -2.91 -19.19
N LEU A 83 10.77 -2.34 -18.32
CA LEU A 83 11.94 -1.56 -18.73
C LEU A 83 13.22 -2.41 -18.89
N GLY A 84 13.09 -3.74 -18.84
CA GLY A 84 14.22 -4.65 -19.00
C GLY A 84 15.14 -4.73 -17.77
N GLY A 85 14.69 -4.29 -16.59
CA GLY A 85 15.51 -4.33 -15.38
C GLY A 85 15.94 -5.75 -14.97
N VAL A 86 15.15 -6.80 -15.25
CA VAL A 86 15.59 -8.19 -15.08
C VAL A 86 16.82 -8.51 -15.96
N GLY A 87 16.83 -8.06 -17.21
CA GLY A 87 17.97 -8.25 -18.11
C GLY A 87 19.20 -7.45 -17.66
N ALA A 88 19.01 -6.25 -17.11
CA ALA A 88 20.10 -5.46 -16.54
C ALA A 88 20.72 -6.16 -15.31
N LEU A 89 19.90 -6.76 -14.44
CA LEU A 89 20.38 -7.52 -13.29
C LEU A 89 21.14 -8.79 -13.71
N ASP A 90 20.64 -9.49 -14.73
CA ASP A 90 21.29 -10.69 -15.26
C ASP A 90 22.70 -10.37 -15.81
N GLY A 91 22.82 -9.31 -16.61
CA GLY A 91 24.11 -8.85 -17.13
C GLY A 91 25.08 -8.35 -16.06
N LEU A 92 24.57 -7.83 -14.94
CA LEU A 92 25.41 -7.36 -13.83
C LEU A 92 25.94 -8.50 -12.95
N LEU A 93 25.23 -9.64 -12.92
CA LEU A 93 25.62 -10.84 -12.17
C LEU A 93 26.50 -11.80 -12.97
N THR A 94 26.36 -11.82 -14.30
CA THR A 94 27.12 -12.70 -15.20
C THR A 94 28.35 -12.02 -15.82
N GLY A 95 28.47 -10.70 -15.67
CA GLY A 95 29.62 -9.89 -16.11
C GLY A 95 30.77 -9.82 -15.13
#